data_AF-A0A355ELE7-F1
#
_entry.id   AF-A0A355ELE7-F1
#
_cell.length_a   1.000
_cell.length_b   1.000
_cell.length_c   1.000
_cell.angle_alpha   90.00
_cell.angle_beta   90.00
_cell.angle_gamma   90.00
#
_symmetry.space_group_name_H-M   'P 1'
#
loop_
_entity.id
_entity.type
_entity.pdbx_description
1 polymer ?
#
loop_
_entity_poly.entity_id
_entity_poly.type
_entity_poly.pdbx_seq_one_letter_code
_entity_poly.pdbx_strand_id
1 'polypeptide(L)'
;MELFVVMDKSILGRGVFGVFSSLEKARSFSEDLYRDVHFHSEVKVCSIIGEALSSGSVYAAHLYDHFYDTHVFDGIYSQSTVAYDAVGGKGLIIRFVIDFPEDKEILTW
;
A
#
# COMPACT_ATOMS: atom_id res chain seq x y z
N MET A 1 -3.38 14.94 -3.52
CA MET A 1 -2.08 14.44 -4.02
C MET A 1 -2.29 13.04 -4.53
N GLU A 2 -1.75 12.71 -5.69
CA GLU A 2 -1.78 11.35 -6.23
C GLU A 2 -0.48 10.63 -5.85
N LEU A 3 -0.59 9.34 -5.51
CA LEU A 3 0.53 8.47 -5.22
C LEU A 3 0.52 7.27 -6.17
N PHE A 4 1.71 6.72 -6.40
CA PHE A 4 1.93 5.57 -7.25
C PHE A 4 2.24 4.37 -6.37
N VAL A 5 1.29 3.44 -6.30
CA VAL A 5 1.36 2.26 -5.44
C VAL A 5 1.84 1.09 -6.29
N VAL A 6 2.97 0.49 -5.90
CA VAL A 6 3.46 -0.76 -6.51
C VAL A 6 2.89 -1.90 -5.70
N MET A 7 2.15 -2.78 -6.35
CA MET A 7 1.47 -3.90 -5.70
C MET A 7 1.58 -5.19 -6.50
N ASP A 8 1.31 -6.31 -5.85
CA ASP A 8 1.28 -7.62 -6.50
C ASP A 8 0.19 -7.64 -7.60
N LYS A 9 0.56 -8.18 -8.77
CA LYS A 9 -0.31 -8.34 -9.93
C LYS A 9 -1.14 -9.63 -9.87
N SER A 10 -0.85 -10.51 -8.92
CA SER A 10 -1.53 -11.80 -8.80
C SER A 10 -3.00 -11.62 -8.37
N ILE A 11 -3.87 -12.52 -8.84
CA ILE A 11 -5.33 -12.46 -8.61
C ILE A 11 -5.68 -12.52 -7.10
N LEU A 12 -4.81 -13.15 -6.31
CA LEU A 12 -5.02 -13.42 -4.89
C LEU A 12 -4.13 -12.56 -3.97
N GLY A 13 -2.99 -12.07 -4.46
CA GLY A 13 -2.11 -11.19 -3.73
C GLY A 13 -2.41 -9.75 -4.09
N ARG A 14 -3.03 -9.02 -3.15
CA ARG A 14 -3.25 -7.57 -3.25
C ARG A 14 -2.29 -6.80 -2.34
N GLY A 15 -1.12 -7.36 -2.11
CA GLY A 15 -0.12 -6.80 -1.21
C GLY A 15 0.53 -5.56 -1.82
N VAL A 16 0.59 -4.48 -1.05
CA VAL A 16 1.36 -3.29 -1.41
C VAL A 16 2.84 -3.55 -1.12
N PHE A 17 3.70 -3.33 -2.12
CA PHE A 17 5.14 -3.46 -1.98
C PHE A 17 5.82 -2.12 -1.66
N GLY A 18 5.28 -1.02 -2.18
CA GLY A 18 5.82 0.32 -1.97
C GLY A 18 4.87 1.42 -2.45
N VAL A 19 5.08 2.64 -1.95
CA VAL A 19 4.30 3.82 -2.31
C VAL A 19 5.25 4.96 -2.69
N PHE A 20 5.01 5.59 -3.83
CA PHE A 20 5.94 6.53 -4.45
C PHE A 20 5.28 7.85 -4.83
N SER A 21 6.06 8.92 -4.78
CA SER A 21 5.61 10.26 -5.15
C SER A 21 5.57 10.48 -6.67
N SER A 22 6.23 9.62 -7.46
CA SER A 22 6.27 9.72 -8.92
C SER A 22 6.20 8.36 -9.60
N LEU A 23 5.65 8.36 -10.82
CA LEU A 23 5.54 7.17 -11.66
C LEU A 23 6.92 6.58 -12.00
N GLU A 24 7.92 7.44 -12.21
CA GLU A 24 9.28 7.03 -12.56
C GLU A 24 9.92 6.18 -11.46
N LYS A 25 9.80 6.60 -10.20
CA LYS A 25 10.30 5.84 -9.04
C LYS A 25 9.57 4.50 -8.90
N ALA A 26 8.24 4.52 -9.02
CA ALA A 26 7.43 3.31 -8.94
C ALA A 26 7.80 2.28 -10.01
N ARG A 27 8.05 2.74 -11.25
CA ARG A 27 8.48 1.88 -12.36
C ARG A 27 9.87 1.30 -12.13
N SER A 28 10.83 2.13 -11.73
CA SER A 28 12.18 1.66 -11.40
C SER A 28 12.12 0.56 -10.35
N PHE A 29 11.37 0.76 -9.26
CA PHE A 29 11.22 -0.23 -8.21
C PHE A 29 10.52 -1.52 -8.68
N SER A 30 9.51 -1.40 -9.54
CA SER A 30 8.81 -2.55 -10.15
C SER A 30 9.74 -3.38 -11.05
N GLU A 31 10.61 -2.73 -11.83
CA GLU A 31 11.64 -3.38 -12.64
C GLU A 31 12.69 -4.08 -11.78
N ASP A 32 13.14 -3.43 -10.71
CA ASP A 32 14.08 -4.01 -9.74
C ASP A 32 13.49 -5.23 -9.03
N LEU A 33 12.23 -5.17 -8.60
CA LEU A 33 11.49 -6.32 -8.05
C LEU A 33 11.43 -7.49 -9.03
N TYR A 34 11.14 -7.22 -10.30
CA TYR A 34 11.11 -8.29 -11.30
C TYR A 34 12.50 -8.90 -11.52
N ARG A 35 13.53 -8.07 -11.62
CA ARG A 35 14.90 -8.53 -11.86
C ARG A 35 15.46 -9.35 -10.69
N ASP A 36 15.22 -8.91 -9.46
CA ASP A 36 15.90 -9.46 -8.29
C ASP A 36 15.17 -10.67 -7.71
N VAL A 37 13.82 -10.66 -7.74
CA VAL A 37 12.98 -11.67 -7.09
C VAL A 37 11.88 -12.23 -7.99
N HIS A 38 11.83 -11.84 -9.27
CA HIS A 38 10.87 -12.33 -10.26
C HIS A 38 9.40 -12.07 -9.87
N PHE A 39 9.14 -11.06 -9.03
CA PHE A 39 7.78 -10.66 -8.69
C PHE A 39 7.15 -9.85 -9.81
N HIS A 40 5.98 -10.27 -10.26
CA HIS A 40 5.15 -9.50 -11.18
C HIS A 40 4.34 -8.47 -10.39
N SER A 41 4.64 -7.19 -10.61
CA SER A 41 3.93 -6.09 -9.97
C SER A 41 3.13 -5.26 -10.98
N GLU A 42 2.16 -4.52 -10.46
CA GLU A 42 1.48 -3.44 -11.17
C GLU A 42 1.64 -2.11 -10.43
N VAL A 43 1.57 -1.01 -11.19
CA VAL A 43 1.58 0.35 -10.64
C VAL A 43 0.16 0.91 -10.71
N LYS A 44 -0.44 1.15 -9.55
CA LYS A 44 -1.78 1.74 -9.42
C LYS A 44 -1.67 3.19 -8.97
N VAL A 45 -2.40 4.08 -9.62
CA VAL A 45 -2.53 5.48 -9.16
C VAL A 45 -3.61 5.52 -8.08
N CYS A 46 -3.26 6.04 -6.91
CA CYS A 46 -4.16 6.16 -5.78
C CYS A 46 -4.23 7.61 -5.29
N SER A 47 -5.46 8.07 -5.05
CA SER A 47 -5.69 9.26 -4.25
C SER A 47 -5.54 8.92 -2.77
N ILE A 48 -5.06 9.89 -1.99
CA ILE A 48 -4.93 9.76 -0.55
C ILE A 48 -6.27 10.08 0.12
N ILE A 49 -6.72 9.21 1.01
CA ILE A 49 -7.93 9.36 1.80
C ILE A 49 -7.58 10.00 3.14
N GLY A 50 -8.30 11.06 3.52
CA GLY A 50 -8.10 11.80 4.77
C GLY A 50 -7.55 13.20 4.55
N GLU A 51 -7.00 13.79 5.62
CA GLU A 51 -6.46 15.15 5.60
C GLU A 51 -5.16 15.27 4.78
N ALA A 52 -4.75 16.51 4.51
CA ALA A 52 -3.51 16.81 3.82
C ALA A 52 -2.31 16.17 4.53
N LEU A 53 -1.38 15.57 3.76
CA LEU A 53 -0.20 14.92 4.31
C LEU A 53 0.65 15.94 5.10
N SER A 54 0.72 15.73 6.41
CA SER A 54 1.67 16.43 7.28
C SER A 54 2.98 15.65 7.45
N SER A 55 2.96 14.34 7.19
CA SER A 55 4.11 13.43 7.27
C SER A 55 4.39 12.80 5.92
N GLY A 56 5.65 12.43 5.65
CA GLY A 56 6.02 11.60 4.49
C GLY A 56 5.52 10.15 4.56
N SER A 57 4.78 9.79 5.60
CA SER A 57 4.20 8.46 5.81
C SER A 57 2.74 8.38 5.38
N VAL A 58 2.34 7.20 4.89
CA VAL A 58 0.97 6.85 4.51
C VAL A 58 0.63 5.45 4.98
N TYR A 59 -0.66 5.13 5.01
CA TYR A 59 -1.17 3.87 5.56
C TYR A 59 -1.94 3.12 4.47
N ALA A 60 -1.38 1.99 4.02
CA ALA A 60 -2.06 1.08 3.12
C ALA A 60 -3.01 0.19 3.93
N ALA A 61 -4.30 0.38 3.71
CA ALA A 61 -5.35 -0.32 4.41
C ALA A 61 -5.84 -1.50 3.57
N HIS A 62 -6.04 -2.64 4.23
CA HIS A 62 -6.55 -3.85 3.61
C HIS A 62 -7.74 -4.38 4.42
N LEU A 63 -8.89 -4.49 3.76
CA LEU A 63 -10.10 -5.09 4.30
C LEU A 63 -9.94 -6.61 4.37
N TYR A 64 -10.47 -7.22 5.43
CA TYR A 64 -10.50 -8.67 5.52
C TYR A 64 -11.75 -9.23 4.83
N ASP A 65 -11.53 -10.05 3.80
CA ASP A 65 -12.58 -10.77 3.09
C ASP A 65 -12.84 -12.12 3.78
N HIS A 66 -14.01 -12.23 4.41
CA HIS A 66 -14.44 -13.42 5.13
C HIS A 66 -14.70 -14.64 4.24
N PHE A 67 -15.03 -14.43 2.96
CA PHE A 67 -15.39 -15.51 2.06
C PHE A 67 -14.13 -16.22 1.55
N TYR A 68 -13.08 -15.45 1.25
CA TYR A 68 -11.82 -15.96 0.72
C TYR A 68 -10.70 -16.07 1.77
N ASP A 69 -10.97 -15.70 3.04
CA ASP A 69 -10.00 -15.69 4.14
C ASP A 69 -8.70 -14.95 3.77
N THR A 70 -8.85 -13.73 3.23
CA THR A 70 -7.72 -12.96 2.68
C THR A 70 -7.87 -11.46 2.94
N HIS A 71 -6.76 -10.74 2.85
CA HIS A 71 -6.73 -9.27 2.95
C HIS A 71 -6.73 -8.64 1.55
N VAL A 72 -7.66 -7.72 1.35
CA VAL A 72 -7.93 -7.04 0.10
C VAL A 72 -7.56 -5.58 0.23
N PHE A 73 -6.64 -5.10 -0.61
CA PHE A 73 -6.30 -3.68 -0.64
C PHE A 73 -7.53 -2.80 -0.86
N ASP A 74 -7.75 -1.88 0.07
CA ASP A 74 -8.84 -0.92 0.09
C ASP A 74 -8.38 0.44 -0.45
N GLY A 75 -7.34 1.01 0.17
CA GLY A 75 -6.86 2.33 -0.20
C GLY A 75 -5.64 2.79 0.58
N ILE A 76 -5.18 4.01 0.25
CA ILE A 76 -4.10 4.72 0.93
C ILE A 76 -4.68 5.84 1.78
N TYR A 77 -4.34 5.85 3.05
CA TYR A 77 -4.84 6.79 4.04
C TYR A 77 -3.72 7.69 4.57
N SER A 78 -4.03 8.94 4.90
CA SER A 78 -3.06 9.89 5.46
C SER A 78 -2.83 9.71 6.96
N GLN A 79 -3.74 9.03 7.66
CA GLN A 79 -3.69 8.83 9.12
C GLN A 79 -4.03 7.37 9.47
N SER A 80 -3.34 6.81 10.47
CA SER A 80 -3.59 5.43 10.92
C SER A 80 -4.97 5.27 11.54
N THR A 81 -5.46 6.24 12.30
CA THR A 81 -6.79 6.23 12.93
C THR A 81 -7.90 6.10 11.89
N VAL A 82 -7.83 6.91 10.82
CA VAL A 82 -8.80 6.85 9.71
C VAL A 82 -8.72 5.50 8.98
N ALA A 83 -7.51 4.96 8.80
CA ALA A 83 -7.34 3.64 8.22
C ALA A 83 -7.98 2.53 9.10
N TYR A 84 -7.81 2.59 10.43
CA TYR A 84 -8.45 1.65 11.37
C TYR A 84 -9.98 1.74 11.35
N ASP A 85 -10.52 2.95 11.29
CA ASP A 85 -11.97 3.17 11.20
C ASP A 85 -12.54 2.57 9.91
N ALA A 86 -11.77 2.60 8.81
CA ALA A 86 -12.20 2.04 7.53
C ALA A 86 -12.18 0.50 7.48
N VAL A 87 -11.13 -0.14 8.03
CA VAL A 87 -10.94 -1.59 7.86
C VAL A 87 -11.50 -2.46 8.98
N GLY A 88 -11.79 -1.86 10.13
CA GLY A 88 -12.30 -2.56 11.31
C GLY A 88 -11.29 -3.54 11.92
N GLY A 89 -11.72 -4.28 12.95
CA GLY A 89 -10.81 -5.05 13.82
C GLY A 89 -10.07 -6.23 13.21
N LYS A 90 -10.45 -6.69 12.00
CA LYS A 90 -9.74 -7.75 11.26
C LYS A 90 -8.89 -7.22 10.10
N GLY A 91 -8.96 -5.92 9.84
CA GLY A 91 -8.20 -5.30 8.77
C GLY A 91 -6.70 -5.34 9.02
N LEU A 92 -5.94 -5.24 7.93
CA LEU A 92 -4.49 -5.15 7.95
C LEU A 92 -4.08 -3.74 7.50
N ILE A 93 -3.28 -3.08 8.31
CA ILE A 93 -2.73 -1.75 7.99
C ILE A 93 -1.22 -1.85 7.94
N ILE A 94 -0.65 -1.34 6.87
CA ILE A 94 0.80 -1.27 6.67
C ILE A 94 1.16 0.20 6.50
N ARG A 95 2.01 0.71 7.39
CA ARG A 95 2.63 2.03 7.25
C ARG A 95 3.72 1.95 6.18
N PHE A 96 3.73 2.91 5.27
CA PHE A 96 4.81 3.12 4.30
C PHE A 96 5.36 4.52 4.46
N VAL A 97 6.67 4.68 4.28
CA VAL A 97 7.27 5.99 3.99
C VAL A 97 7.34 6.16 2.47
N ILE A 98 6.84 7.29 1.97
CA ILE A 98 6.82 7.58 0.53
C ILE A 98 8.26 7.59 0.01
N ASP A 99 8.49 6.87 -1.09
CA ASP A 99 9.78 6.68 -1.76
C ASP A 99 10.80 5.81 -0.99
N PHE A 100 10.45 5.24 0.16
CA PHE A 100 11.31 4.34 0.94
C PHE A 100 10.58 3.02 1.25
N PRO A 101 10.43 2.11 0.26
CA PRO A 101 9.60 0.90 0.37
C PRO A 101 10.12 -0.14 1.38
N GLU A 102 11.38 -0.05 1.76
CA GLU A 102 12.02 -0.80 2.86
C GLU A 102 11.62 -0.32 4.25
N ASP A 103 11.24 0.96 4.43
CA ASP A 103 10.72 1.50 5.69
C ASP A 103 9.20 1.34 5.75
N LYS A 104 8.79 0.09 5.92
CA LYS A 104 7.40 -0.30 6.12
C LYS A 104 7.20 -1.08 7.41
N GLU A 105 6.04 -0.88 8.02
CA GLU A 105 5.69 -1.50 9.29
C GLU A 105 4.25 -1.99 9.24
N ILE A 106 4.04 -3.24 9.63
CA ILE A 106 2.69 -3.76 9.88
C ILE A 106 2.23 -3.19 11.23
N LEU A 107 1.11 -2.48 11.23
CA LEU A 107 0.56 -1.92 12.46
C LEU A 107 -0.36 -2.94 13.12
N THR A 108 0.02 -3.38 14.32
CA THR A 108 -0.84 -4.19 15.19
C THR A 108 -1.54 -3.28 16.19
N TRP A 109 -2.86 -3.42 16.29
CA TRP A 109 -3.64 -2.79 17.36
C TRP A 109 -3.45 -3.52 18.69
#